data_AF-A0A942YP85-F1
#
_entry.id   AF-A0A942YP85-F1
#
_cell.length_a   1.000
_cell.length_b   1.000
_cell.length_c   1.000
_cell.angle_alpha   90.00
_cell.angle_beta   90.00
_cell.angle_gamma   90.00
#
_symmetry.space_group_name_H-M   'P 1'
#
loop_
_entity.id
_entity.type
_entity.pdbx_description
1 polymer ?
#
loop_
_entity_poly.entity_id
_entity_poly.type
_entity_poly.pdbx_seq_one_letter_code
_entity_poly.pdbx_strand_id
1 'polypeptide(L)' 'MKDENLNKKLQEFDVDVPNFPMSKSKVDRMANWLFAEAPLPKINTSDKGLIVVQLTPIILIICTILPILL' A
#
# COMPACT_ATOMS: atom_id res chain seq x y z
N MET A 1 -13.32 -29.29 32.71
CA MET A 1 -12.85 -28.65 33.97
C MET A 1 -11.97 -27.41 33.74
N LYS A 2 -11.05 -27.38 32.76
CA LYS A 2 -10.19 -26.21 32.51
C LYS A 2 -10.98 -25.00 31.94
N ASP A 3 -11.94 -25.28 31.06
CA ASP A 3 -12.77 -24.26 30.40
C ASP A 3 -13.79 -23.61 31.35
N GLU A 4 -14.20 -24.33 32.38
CA GLU A 4 -15.21 -23.87 33.34
C GLU A 4 -14.66 -22.78 34.27
N ASN A 5 -13.38 -22.92 34.68
CA ASN A 5 -12.67 -21.87 35.41
C ASN A 5 -12.36 -20.65 34.54
N LEU A 6 -12.12 -20.86 33.24
CA LEU A 6 -11.88 -19.77 32.30
C LEU A 6 -13.14 -18.92 32.13
N ASN A 7 -14.29 -19.55 31.94
CA ASN A 7 -15.57 -18.85 31.82
C ASN A 7 -15.96 -18.09 33.09
N LYS A 8 -15.68 -18.66 34.28
CA LYS A 8 -15.90 -17.96 35.55
C LYS A 8 -15.05 -16.70 35.68
N LYS A 9 -13.77 -16.77 35.30
CA LYS A 9 -12.88 -15.59 35.30
C LYS A 9 -13.27 -14.55 34.26
N LEU A 10 -13.80 -14.96 33.11
CA LEU A 10 -14.27 -14.02 32.08
C LEU A 10 -15.53 -13.27 32.52
N GLN A 11 -16.44 -13.93 33.25
CA GLN A 11 -17.64 -13.30 33.81
C GLN A 11 -17.35 -12.36 34.98
N GLU A 12 -16.19 -12.50 35.64
CA GLU A 12 -15.75 -11.62 36.73
C GLU A 12 -15.40 -10.20 36.23
N PHE A 13 -15.11 -10.06 34.93
CA PHE A 13 -14.81 -8.77 34.29
C PHE A 13 -15.94 -8.40 33.33
N ASP A 14 -17.05 -7.88 33.85
CA ASP A 14 -18.00 -7.12 33.05
C ASP A 14 -17.39 -5.75 32.75
N VAL A 15 -16.51 -5.72 31.75
CA VAL A 15 -15.91 -4.47 31.28
C VAL A 15 -16.88 -3.85 30.29
N ASP A 16 -17.35 -2.65 30.60
CA ASP A 16 -18.05 -1.79 29.66
C ASP A 16 -17.18 -1.63 28.40
N VAL A 17 -17.52 -2.37 27.35
CA VAL A 17 -16.87 -2.24 26.05
C VAL A 17 -17.43 -0.96 25.44
N PRO A 18 -16.66 0.13 25.35
CA PRO A 18 -17.17 1.34 24.73
C PRO A 18 -17.50 1.03 23.27
N ASN A 19 -18.61 1.59 22.79
CA ASN A 19 -18.98 1.48 21.39
C ASN A 19 -17.94 2.24 20.55
N PHE A 20 -16.90 1.53 20.12
CA PHE A 20 -15.96 2.06 19.15
C PHE A 20 -16.68 2.18 17.81
N PRO A 21 -16.77 3.37 17.20
CA PRO A 21 -17.36 3.51 15.87
C PRO A 21 -16.50 2.71 14.88
N MET A 22 -16.98 1.53 14.51
CA MET A 22 -16.31 0.62 13.56
C MET A 22 -16.42 1.10 12.11
N SER A 23 -17.26 2.10 11.83
CA SER A 23 -17.35 2.70 10.51
C SER A 23 -16.14 3.58 10.27
N LYS A 24 -15.12 3.03 9.58
CA LYS A 24 -14.09 3.85 8.97
C LYS A 24 -14.77 4.95 8.16
N SER A 25 -14.43 6.20 8.43
CA SER A 25 -14.94 7.34 7.69
C SER A 25 -14.71 7.11 6.19
N LYS A 26 -15.61 7.62 5.33
CA LYS A 26 -15.41 7.58 3.88
C LYS A 26 -14.06 8.19 3.50
N VAL A 27 -13.61 9.19 4.27
CA VAL A 27 -12.31 9.85 4.12
C VAL A 27 -11.17 8.91 4.51
N ASP A 28 -11.28 8.21 5.64
CA ASP A 28 -10.26 7.23 6.05
C ASP A 28 -10.14 6.11 5.02
N ARG A 29 -11.25 5.69 4.42
CA ARG A 29 -11.26 4.68 3.35
C ARG A 29 -10.55 5.17 2.09
N MET A 30 -10.69 6.46 1.79
CA MET A 30 -10.04 7.10 0.63
C MET A 30 -8.55 7.31 0.87
N ALA A 31 -8.17 7.76 2.07
CA ALA A 31 -6.78 7.87 2.48
C ALA A 31 -6.08 6.50 2.45
N ASN A 32 -6.75 5.46 2.97
CA ASN A 32 -6.22 4.11 2.91
C ASN A 32 -6.10 3.59 1.47
N TRP A 33 -6.91 4.07 0.52
CA TRP A 33 -6.76 3.70 -0.89
C TRP A 33 -5.60 4.42 -1.57
N LEU A 34 -5.37 5.69 -1.22
CA LEU A 34 -4.27 6.51 -1.77
C LEU A 34 -2.90 6.14 -1.21
N PHE A 35 -2.85 5.79 0.07
CA PHE A 35 -1.60 5.60 0.81
C PHE A 35 -1.36 4.16 1.26
N ALA A 36 -2.28 3.22 1.01
CA ALA A 36 -1.93 1.81 1.19
C ALA A 36 -0.81 1.45 0.24
N GLU A 37 0.18 0.75 0.78
CA GLU A 37 1.18 0.06 -0.02
C GLU A 37 0.47 -0.95 -0.91
N ALA A 38 0.21 -0.55 -2.16
CA ALA A 38 -0.21 -1.49 -3.18
C ALA A 38 0.96 -2.47 -3.36
N PRO A 39 0.73 -3.80 -3.32
CA PRO A 39 1.76 -4.75 -3.66
C PRO A 39 2.18 -4.43 -5.10
N LEU A 40 3.32 -3.78 -5.26
CA LEU A 40 3.85 -3.45 -6.57
C LEU A 40 3.97 -4.78 -7.31
N PRO A 41 3.37 -4.91 -8.51
CA PRO A 41 3.57 -6.12 -9.30
C PRO A 41 5.07 -6.31 -9.39
N LYS A 42 5.57 -7.50 -9.05
CA LYS A 42 6.97 -7.85 -9.24
C LYS A 42 7.21 -7.66 -10.73
N ILE A 43 7.80 -6.52 -11.10
CA ILE A 43 8.05 -6.22 -12.49
C ILE A 43 9.21 -7.13 -12.83
N ASN A 44 8.93 -8.18 -13.60
CA ASN A 44 9.94 -9.09 -14.12
C ASN A 44 10.69 -8.34 -15.24
N THR A 45 11.27 -7.17 -14.95
CA THR A 45 12.10 -6.46 -15.91
C THR A 45 13.35 -7.29 -16.08
N SER A 46 13.47 -7.98 -17.21
CA SER A 46 14.77 -8.45 -17.68
C SER A 46 15.73 -7.26 -17.66
N ASP A 47 16.98 -7.45 -17.22
CA ASP A 47 17.99 -6.38 -17.08
C ASP A 47 18.07 -5.46 -18.31
N LYS A 48 17.81 -6.02 -19.50
CA LYS A 48 17.71 -5.30 -20.77
C LYS A 48 16.59 -4.26 -20.80
N GLY A 49 15.42 -4.58 -20.26
CA GLY A 49 14.29 -3.65 -20.17
C GLY A 49 14.56 -2.49 -19.21
N LEU A 50 15.34 -2.73 -18.16
CA LEU A 50 15.72 -1.69 -17.20
C LEU A 50 16.71 -0.68 -17.82
N ILE A 51 17.64 -1.17 -18.65
CA ILE A 51 18.55 -0.32 -19.44
C ILE A 51 17.77 0.58 -20.41
N VAL A 52 16.76 0.06 -21.11
CA VAL A 52 15.92 0.85 -22.03
C VAL A 52 15.18 1.97 -21.29
N VAL A 53 14.59 1.65 -20.13
CA VAL A 53 13.91 2.65 -19.29
C VAL A 53 14.87 3.74 -18.83
N GLN A 54 16.09 3.38 -18.42
CA GLN A 54 17.11 4.35 -18.00
C GLN A 54 17.63 5.23 -19.15
N LEU A 55 17.72 4.69 -20.37
CA LEU A 55 18.22 5.43 -21.55
C LEU A 55 17.14 6.29 -22.22
N THR A 56 15.86 6.04 -21.96
CA THR A 56 14.72 6.80 -22.50
C THR A 56 14.89 8.32 -22.40
N PRO A 57 15.24 8.93 -21.25
CA PRO A 57 15.42 10.38 -21.16
C PRO A 57 16.55 10.91 -22.06
N ILE A 58 17.64 10.17 -22.21
CA ILE A 58 18.79 10.58 -23.06
C ILE A 58 18.38 10.56 -24.53
N ILE A 59 17.69 9.50 -24.96
CA ILE A 59 17.18 9.37 -26.34
C ILE A 59 16.23 10.53 -26.65
N LEU A 60 15.34 10.88 -25.72
CA LEU A 60 14.36 11.95 -25.89
C LEU A 60 15.06 13.32 -26.02
N ILE A 61 16.11 13.57 -25.23
CA ILE A 61 16.94 14.77 -25.34
C ILE A 61 17.61 14.83 -26.71
N ILE A 62 18.21 13.73 -27.18
CA ILE A 62 18.85 13.71 -28.51
C ILE A 62 17.81 13.99 -29.60
N CYS A 63 16.66 13.30 -29.57
CA CYS A 63 15.60 13.50 -30.57
C CYS A 63 15.03 14.93 -30.58
N THR A 64 15.03 15.63 -29.46
CA THR A 64 14.50 17.00 -29.36
C THR A 64 15.55 18.07 -29.67
N ILE A 65 16.80 17.87 -29.26
CA ILE A 65 17.88 18.87 -29.44
C ILE A 65 18.51 18.78 -30.84
N LEU A 66 18.68 17.57 -31.39
CA LEU A 66 19.29 17.37 -32.71
C LEU A 66 18.61 18.16 -33.85
N PRO A 67 17.27 18.20 -33.97
CA PRO A 67 16.61 19.01 -35.01
C PRO A 67 16.65 20.52 -34.75
N ILE A 68 16.99 20.97 -33.53
CA ILE A 68 17.11 22.39 -33.20
C ILE A 68 18.52 22.90 -33.55
N LEU A 69 19.52 22.02 -33.52
CA LEU A 69 20.92 22.33 -33.84
C LEU A 69 21.28 22.21 -35.33
N LEU A 70 20.45 21.53 -36.13
CA LEU A 70 20.69 21.28 -37.56
C LEU A 70 20.01 22.33 -38.46
#